data_AF-A0A926PR58-F1
#
_entry.id   AF-A0A926PR58-F1
#
_cell.length_a   1.000
_cell.length_b   1.000
_cell.length_c   1.000
_cell.angle_alpha   90.00
_cell.angle_beta   90.00
_cell.angle_gamma   90.00
#
_symmetry.space_group_name_H-M   'P 1'
#
loop_
_entity.id
_entity.type
_entity.pdbx_description
1 polymer ?
#
loop_
_entity_poly.entity_id
_entity_poly.type
_entity_poly.pdbx_seq_one_letter_code
_entity_poly.pdbx_strand_id
1 'polypeptide(L)'
;MTHDSTEKRDRAEAVVLQGKQQLKQAALDFGMQFASSLRQEIETLMRQLQESLTQGDEIRIEQYSIDFQIKLDELNQQMHQHNTFDS
;
A
#
# COMPACT_ATOMS: atom_id res chain seq x y z
N MET A 1 -15.47 -19.50 -16.75
CA MET A 1 -14.90 -19.27 -15.41
C MET A 1 -13.74 -18.29 -15.57
N THR A 2 -13.97 -16.97 -15.47
CA THR A 2 -12.90 -15.94 -15.66
C THR A 2 -13.13 -14.61 -14.92
N HIS A 3 -14.26 -14.39 -14.24
CA HIS A 3 -14.53 -13.10 -13.57
C HIS A 3 -13.65 -12.86 -12.34
N ASP A 4 -13.41 -13.90 -11.54
CA ASP A 4 -12.71 -13.81 -10.25
C ASP A 4 -11.27 -13.27 -10.36
N SER A 5 -10.51 -13.73 -11.36
CA SER A 5 -9.12 -13.28 -11.57
C SER A 5 -9.02 -11.83 -12.07
N THR A 6 -10.05 -11.32 -12.75
CA THR A 6 -10.10 -9.92 -13.21
C THR A 6 -10.40 -8.99 -12.04
N GLU A 7 -11.38 -9.36 -11.20
CA GLU A 7 -11.73 -8.58 -10.00
C GLU A 7 -10.58 -8.51 -8.98
N LYS A 8 -9.87 -9.63 -8.76
CA LYS A 8 -8.67 -9.66 -7.90
C LYS A 8 -7.59 -8.71 -8.39
N ARG A 9 -7.37 -8.66 -9.71
CA ARG A 9 -6.41 -7.76 -10.34
C ARG A 9 -6.82 -6.30 -10.17
N ASP A 10 -8.07 -5.97 -10.49
CA ASP A 10 -8.60 -4.61 -10.36
C ASP A 10 -8.48 -4.11 -8.91
N ARG A 11 -8.78 -4.97 -7.94
CA ARG A 11 -8.63 -4.66 -6.52
C ARG A 11 -7.17 -4.42 -6.14
N ALA A 12 -6.25 -5.28 -6.57
CA ALA A 12 -4.83 -5.12 -6.29
C ALA A 12 -4.25 -3.84 -6.93
N GLU A 13 -4.66 -3.51 -8.16
CA GLU A 13 -4.28 -2.26 -8.83
C GLU A 13 -4.82 -1.03 -8.09
N ALA A 14 -6.06 -1.08 -7.60
CA ALA A 14 -6.65 -0.01 -6.79
C ALA A 14 -5.88 0.21 -5.47
N VAL A 15 -5.52 -0.87 -4.78
CA VAL A 15 -4.75 -0.84 -3.54
C VAL A 15 -3.36 -0.22 -3.78
N VAL A 16 -2.66 -0.62 -4.85
CA VAL A 16 -1.36 -0.03 -5.23
C VAL A 16 -1.49 1.48 -5.52
N LEU A 17 -2.53 1.89 -6.24
CA LEU A 17 -2.78 3.30 -6.54
C LEU A 17 -3.00 4.12 -5.27
N GLN A 18 -3.81 3.61 -4.33
CA GLN A 18 -4.05 4.25 -3.04
C GLN A 18 -2.74 4.43 -2.26
N GLY A 19 -1.90 3.39 -2.18
CA GLY A 19 -0.63 3.49 -1.44
C GLY A 19 0.32 4.53 -2.03
N LYS A 20 0.40 4.64 -3.36
CA LYS A 20 1.18 5.70 -4.02
C LYS A 20 0.67 7.09 -3.66
N GLN A 21 -0.65 7.28 -3.61
CA GLN A 21 -1.25 8.56 -3.23
C GLN A 21 -0.96 8.91 -1.77
N GLN A 22 -1.10 7.96 -0.85
CA GLN A 22 -0.82 8.19 0.57
C GLN A 22 0.66 8.49 0.82
N LEU A 23 1.59 7.75 0.19
CA LEU A 23 3.03 8.03 0.28
C LEU A 23 3.42 9.40 -0.27
N LYS A 24 2.73 9.86 -1.32
CA LYS A 24 2.90 11.20 -1.87
C LYS A 24 2.38 12.25 -0.90
N GLN A 25 1.19 12.06 -0.35
CA GLN A 25 0.59 12.98 0.62
C GLN A 25 1.47 13.11 1.87
N ALA A 26 1.91 11.99 2.45
CA ALA A 26 2.81 11.97 3.59
C ALA A 26 4.12 12.73 3.32
N ALA A 27 4.68 12.61 2.10
CA ALA A 27 5.89 13.34 1.73
C ALA A 27 5.65 14.86 1.59
N LEU A 28 4.48 15.27 1.13
CA LEU A 28 4.11 16.68 0.96
C LEU A 28 3.85 17.34 2.32
N ASP A 29 3.15 16.65 3.22
CA ASP A 29 2.73 17.21 4.51
C ASP A 29 3.86 17.19 5.54
N PHE A 30 4.68 16.12 5.56
CA PHE A 30 5.64 15.87 6.64
C PHE A 30 7.09 15.70 6.15
N GLY A 31 7.33 15.73 4.84
CA GLY A 31 8.65 15.55 4.24
C GLY A 31 9.04 14.09 4.00
N MET A 32 10.12 13.88 3.24
CA MET A 32 10.52 12.53 2.77
C MET A 32 11.06 11.60 3.87
N GLN A 33 11.53 12.15 5.00
CA GLN A 33 12.03 11.34 6.12
C GLN A 33 10.92 10.80 7.01
N PHE A 34 9.71 11.39 6.93
CA PHE A 34 8.55 10.91 7.65
C PHE A 34 8.21 9.48 7.19
N ALA A 35 8.07 8.58 8.17
CA ALA A 35 7.72 7.18 7.95
C ALA A 35 8.63 6.46 6.91
N SER A 36 9.93 6.79 6.85
CA SER A 36 10.87 6.24 5.86
C SER A 36 10.91 4.70 5.85
N SER A 37 10.85 4.05 7.02
CA SER A 37 10.77 2.59 7.14
C SER A 37 9.48 2.05 6.51
N LEU A 38 8.33 2.63 6.85
CA LEU A 38 7.05 2.22 6.28
C LEU A 38 6.99 2.43 4.78
N ARG A 39 7.57 3.53 4.27
CA ARG A 39 7.67 3.78 2.82
C ARG A 39 8.41 2.64 2.12
N GLN A 40 9.55 2.22 2.65
CA GLN A 40 10.34 1.13 2.07
C GLN A 40 9.57 -0.20 2.09
N GLU A 41 8.85 -0.49 3.16
CA GLU A 41 7.99 -1.67 3.30
C GLU A 41 6.84 -1.64 2.27
N ILE A 42 6.11 -0.53 2.19
CA ILE A 42 5.02 -0.32 1.24
C ILE A 42 5.53 -0.46 -0.20
N GLU A 43 6.65 0.16 -0.56
CA GLU A 43 7.25 0.04 -1.89
C GLU A 43 7.66 -1.40 -2.23
N THR A 44 8.13 -2.15 -1.23
CA THR A 44 8.49 -3.57 -1.41
C THR A 44 7.26 -4.42 -1.66
N LEU A 45 6.20 -4.23 -0.87
CA LEU A 45 4.92 -4.94 -1.04
C LEU A 45 4.25 -4.58 -2.37
N MET A 46 4.35 -3.33 -2.87
CA MET A 46 3.87 -2.98 -4.21
C MET A 46 4.54 -3.82 -5.28
N ARG A 47 5.87 -3.97 -5.23
CA ARG A 47 6.60 -4.79 -6.21
C ARG A 47 6.20 -6.26 -6.12
N GLN A 48 6.14 -6.82 -4.91
CA GLN A 48 5.77 -8.22 -4.69
C GLN A 48 4.35 -8.54 -5.13
N LEU A 49 3.40 -7.62 -4.93
CA LEU A 49 2.03 -7.75 -5.41
C LEU A 49 1.97 -7.70 -6.94
N GLN A 50 2.71 -6.79 -7.59
CA GLN A 50 2.81 -6.73 -9.06
C GLN A 50 3.43 -7.99 -9.66
N GLU A 51 4.47 -8.54 -9.03
CA GLU A 51 5.09 -9.81 -9.45
C GLU A 51 4.10 -10.97 -9.31
N SER A 52 3.37 -11.04 -8.20
CA SER A 52 2.39 -12.10 -7.94
C SER A 52 1.19 -12.03 -8.90
N LEU A 53 0.73 -10.82 -9.24
CA LEU A 53 -0.26 -10.58 -10.29
C LEU A 53 0.23 -11.07 -11.66
N THR A 54 1.51 -10.87 -11.97
CA THR A 54 2.10 -11.32 -13.23
C THR A 54 2.22 -12.84 -13.28
N GLN A 55 2.52 -13.48 -12.15
CA GLN A 55 2.67 -14.93 -12.03
C GLN A 55 1.34 -15.67 -11.85
N GLY A 56 0.25 -14.97 -11.53
CA GLY A 56 -1.04 -15.57 -11.21
C GLY A 56 -1.06 -16.32 -9.88
N ASP A 57 -0.20 -15.94 -8.93
CA ASP A 57 -0.13 -16.55 -7.60
C ASP A 57 -1.21 -15.95 -6.69
N GLU A 58 -2.42 -16.50 -6.75
CA GLU A 58 -3.60 -15.97 -6.04
C GLU A 58 -3.40 -15.91 -4.52
N ILE A 59 -2.68 -16.88 -3.94
CA ILE A 59 -2.43 -16.93 -2.49
C ILE A 59 -1.53 -15.76 -2.09
N ARG A 60 -0.45 -15.53 -2.84
CA ARG A 60 0.43 -14.38 -2.59
C ARG A 60 -0.24 -13.05 -2.84
N ILE A 61 -1.09 -12.95 -3.87
CA ILE A 61 -1.86 -11.73 -4.15
C ILE A 61 -2.71 -11.37 -2.93
N GLU A 62 -3.42 -12.34 -2.35
CA GLU A 62 -4.24 -12.09 -1.17
C GLU A 62 -3.40 -11.72 0.06
N GLN A 63 -2.32 -12.48 0.33
CA GLN A 63 -1.42 -12.20 1.45
C GLN A 63 -0.79 -10.81 1.36
N TYR A 64 -0.17 -10.48 0.21
CA TYR A 64 0.45 -9.17 0.02
C TYR A 64 -0.56 -8.04 0.02
N SER A 65 -1.81 -8.26 -0.42
CA SER A 65 -2.86 -7.25 -0.31
C SER A 65 -3.24 -6.94 1.14
N ILE A 66 -3.30 -7.97 2.01
CA ILE A 66 -3.56 -7.81 3.44
C ILE A 66 -2.41 -7.06 4.12
N ASP A 67 -1.17 -7.52 3.90
CA ASP A 67 0.03 -6.90 4.47
C ASP A 67 0.14 -5.44 4.03
N PHE A 68 -0.14 -5.16 2.76
CA PHE A 68 -0.14 -3.81 2.23
C PHE A 68 -1.15 -2.91 2.92
N GLN A 69 -2.39 -3.40 3.10
CA GLN A 69 -3.42 -2.61 3.77
C GLN A 69 -3.06 -2.30 5.22
N ILE A 70 -2.50 -3.26 5.95
CA ILE A 70 -2.00 -3.04 7.33
C ILE A 70 -0.96 -1.93 7.34
N LYS A 71 0.00 -1.95 6.40
CA LYS A 71 1.06 -0.94 6.33
C LYS A 71 0.55 0.44 5.93
N LEU A 72 -0.47 0.51 5.06
CA LEU A 72 -1.15 1.75 4.77
C LEU A 72 -1.87 2.30 6.00
N ASP A 73 -2.55 1.45 6.77
CA ASP A 73 -3.25 1.87 7.98
C ASP A 73 -2.26 2.39 9.05
N GLU A 74 -1.10 1.73 9.21
CA GLU A 74 0.00 2.21 10.06
C GLU A 74 0.49 3.60 9.62
N LEU A 75 0.70 3.81 8.31
CA LEU A 75 1.10 5.11 7.76
C LEU A 75 0.04 6.18 8.06
N ASN A 76 -1.23 5.88 7.80
CA ASN A 76 -2.34 6.80 8.06
C ASN A 76 -2.41 7.15 9.55
N GLN A 77 -2.29 6.17 10.45
CA GLN A 77 -2.27 6.44 11.89
C GLN A 77 -1.13 7.37 12.29
N GLN A 78 0.08 7.17 11.77
CA GLN A 78 1.21 8.08 12.03
C GLN A 78 0.92 9.50 11.55
N MET A 79 0.33 9.66 10.35
CA MET A 79 -0.03 10.99 9.82
C MET A 79 -1.06 11.68 10.72
N HIS A 80 -2.08 10.96 11.17
CA HIS A 80 -3.11 11.51 12.06
C HIS A 80 -2.53 11.93 13.41
N GLN A 81 -1.68 11.08 14.00
CA GLN A 81 -1.03 11.35 15.29
C GLN A 81 -0.14 12.60 15.21
N HIS A 82 0.61 12.77 14.12
CA HIS A 82 1.45 13.94 13.92
C HIS A 82 0.60 15.23 13.79
N ASN A 83 -0.45 15.19 12.97
CA ASN A 83 -1.35 16.33 12.77
C ASN A 83 -2.08 16.76 14.06
N THR A 84 -2.44 15.80 14.94
CA THR A 84 -3.01 16.11 16.25
C THR A 84 -2.03 16.69 17.25
N PHE A 85 -0.72 16.52 17.04
CA PHE A 85 0.32 17.07 17.90
C PHE A 85 0.72 18.49 17.49
N ASP A 86 0.59 18.82 16.20
CA ASP A 86 0.85 20.17 15.66
C ASP A 86 -0.35 21.15 15.78
N SER A 87 -1.53 20.67 16.23
CA SER A 87 -2.75 21.48 16.43
C SER A 87 -2.90 21.98 17.88
#